data_AF-A0A3C0WYF7-F1
#
_entry.id   AF-A0A3C0WYF7-F1
#
_cell.length_a   1.000
_cell.length_b   1.000
_cell.length_c   1.000
_cell.angle_alpha   90.00
_cell.angle_beta   90.00
_cell.angle_gamma   90.00
#
_symmetry.space_group_name_H-M   'P 1'
#
loop_
_entity.id
_entity.type
_entity.pdbx_description
1 polymer ?
#
loop_
_entity_poly.entity_id
_entity_poly.type
_entity_poly.pdbx_seq_one_letter_code
_entity_poly.pdbx_strand_id
1 'polypeptide(L)' 'NEVIANRANQIAGEKLCHPNDDINMSQSSNDTFPTAMHISAVIAIEDKLLPAIELLISTFKKLEAENEGIVKSGRT' A
#
# COMPACT_ATOMS: atom_id res chain seq x y z
N ASN A 1 -0.78 -18.41 4.87
CA ASN A 1 -0.14 -19.59 5.47
C ASN A 1 -0.08 -20.78 4.51
N GLU A 2 -1.21 -21.36 4.08
CA GLU A 2 -1.24 -22.57 3.23
C GLU A 2 -0.51 -22.42 1.88
N VAL A 3 -0.69 -21.29 1.19
CA VAL A 3 0.01 -21.02 -0.09
C VAL A 3 1.52 -21.06 0.09
N ILE A 4 2.04 -20.46 1.18
CA ILE A 4 3.48 -20.43 1.48
C ILE A 4 3.98 -21.84 1.80
N ALA A 5 3.27 -22.58 2.66
CA ALA A 5 3.62 -23.96 3.01
C ALA A 5 3.64 -24.87 1.77
N ASN A 6 2.61 -24.78 0.91
CA ASN A 6 2.54 -25.57 -0.31
C ASN A 6 3.66 -25.22 -1.29
N ARG A 7 3.99 -23.93 -1.43
CA ARG A 7 5.09 -23.51 -2.28
C ARG A 7 6.44 -23.99 -1.75
N ALA A 8 6.64 -23.93 -0.43
CA ALA A 8 7.84 -24.46 0.22
C ALA A 8 7.98 -25.98 -0.01
N ASN A 9 6.91 -26.75 0.22
CA ASN A 9 6.88 -28.19 0.00
C ASN A 9 7.14 -28.57 -1.47
N GLN A 10 6.57 -27.81 -2.41
CA GLN A 10 6.82 -28.02 -3.83
C GLN A 10 8.30 -27.82 -4.19
N ILE A 11 8.94 -26.81 -3.62
CA ILE A 11 10.37 -26.55 -3.84
C ILE A 11 11.23 -27.63 -3.19
N ALA A 12 10.86 -28.08 -1.99
CA ALA A 12 11.55 -29.15 -1.28
C ALA A 12 11.38 -30.53 -1.94
N GLY A 13 10.30 -30.73 -2.72
CA GLY A 13 9.95 -32.04 -3.29
C GLY A 13 9.35 -33.01 -2.26
N GLU A 14 9.10 -32.55 -1.04
CA GLU A 14 8.53 -33.32 0.06
C GLU A 14 7.64 -32.47 0.96
N LYS A 15 6.85 -33.12 1.82
CA LYS A 15 5.95 -32.44 2.75
C LYS A 15 6.69 -32.07 4.04
N LEU A 16 7.43 -30.97 4.00
CA LEU A 16 8.28 -30.47 5.08
C LEU A 16 7.59 -29.43 5.98
N CYS A 17 6.71 -28.58 5.42
CA CYS A 17 6.12 -27.43 6.09
C CYS A 17 4.60 -27.61 6.32
N HIS A 18 4.16 -27.44 7.56
CA HIS A 18 2.78 -27.31 7.99
C HIS A 18 2.34 -25.83 8.04
N PRO A 19 1.16 -25.47 7.49
CA PRO A 19 0.70 -24.08 7.46
C PRO A 19 0.61 -23.40 8.84
N ASN A 20 0.21 -24.12 9.89
CA ASN A 20 0.06 -23.54 11.21
C ASN A 20 1.31 -23.68 12.08
N ASP A 21 1.94 -24.85 12.04
CA ASP A 21 2.98 -25.21 13.00
C ASP A 21 4.31 -24.56 12.63
N ASP A 22 4.56 -24.36 11.33
CA ASP A 22 5.80 -23.77 10.82
C ASP A 22 5.60 -22.33 10.31
N ILE A 23 4.61 -22.10 9.43
CA ILE A 23 4.45 -20.78 8.79
C ILE A 23 3.79 -19.77 9.73
N ASN A 24 2.78 -20.20 10.48
CA ASN A 24 2.07 -19.37 11.45
C ASN A 24 2.61 -19.55 12.89
N MET A 25 3.82 -20.10 13.03
CA MET A 25 4.43 -20.31 14.33
C MET A 25 4.55 -18.98 15.08
N SER A 26 4.12 -18.97 16.34
CA SER A 26 4.14 -17.77 17.21
C SER A 26 3.29 -16.59 16.71
N GLN A 27 2.38 -16.83 15.77
CA GLN A 27 1.46 -15.82 15.24
C GLN A 27 0.01 -16.15 15.59
N SER A 28 -0.82 -15.12 15.67
CA SER A 28 -2.28 -15.24 15.64
C SER A 28 -2.84 -14.52 14.40
N SER A 29 -4.05 -14.85 13.98
CA SER A 29 -4.74 -14.00 13.01
C SER A 29 -5.09 -12.63 13.60
N ASN A 30 -5.27 -12.57 14.92
CA ASN A 30 -5.71 -11.37 15.63
C ASN A 30 -4.63 -10.28 15.74
N ASP A 31 -3.34 -10.64 15.63
CA ASP A 31 -2.23 -9.69 15.54
C ASP A 31 -1.71 -9.57 14.10
N THR A 32 -1.56 -10.68 13.38
CA THR A 32 -0.98 -10.67 12.03
C THR A 32 -1.86 -9.93 11.02
N PHE A 33 -3.19 -10.04 11.12
CA PHE A 33 -4.09 -9.38 10.18
C PHE A 33 -4.09 -7.84 10.33
N PRO A 34 -4.27 -7.27 11.54
CA PRO A 34 -4.10 -5.82 11.72
C PRO A 34 -2.72 -5.31 11.34
N THR A 35 -1.65 -6.07 11.60
CA THR A 35 -0.30 -5.70 11.16
C THR A 35 -0.20 -5.62 9.64
N ALA A 36 -0.70 -6.62 8.91
CA ALA A 36 -0.71 -6.59 7.45
C ALA A 36 -1.56 -5.44 6.88
N MET A 37 -2.69 -5.11 7.52
CA MET A 37 -3.52 -3.96 7.15
C MET A 37 -2.74 -2.65 7.28
N HIS A 38 -2.04 -2.42 8.39
CA HIS A 38 -1.27 -1.20 8.60
C HIS A 38 -0.10 -1.09 7.60
N ILE A 39 0.62 -2.18 7.33
CA ILE A 39 1.67 -2.21 6.30
C ILE A 39 1.08 -1.82 4.93
N SER A 40 -0.05 -2.42 4.56
CA SER A 40 -0.71 -2.14 3.28
C SER A 40 -1.18 -0.68 3.17
N ALA A 41 -1.68 -0.13 4.27
CA ALA A 41 -2.13 1.27 4.32
C ALA A 41 -0.95 2.24 4.14
N VAL A 42 0.17 2.01 4.83
CA VAL A 42 1.38 2.84 4.70
C VAL A 42 1.89 2.81 3.26
N ILE A 43 2.03 1.62 2.66
CA ILE A 43 2.45 1.47 1.26
C ILE A 43 1.51 2.23 0.33
N ALA A 44 0.19 2.11 0.50
CA ALA A 44 -0.76 2.82 -0.36
C ALA A 44 -0.70 4.35 -0.20
N ILE A 45 -0.45 4.85 1.02
CA ILE A 45 -0.33 6.27 1.29
C ILE A 45 0.97 6.82 0.68
N GLU A 46 2.10 6.19 0.99
CA GLU A 46 3.42 6.66 0.57
C GLU A 46 3.65 6.53 -0.93
N ASP A 47 3.27 5.40 -1.54
CA ASP A 47 3.60 5.14 -2.94
C ASP A 47 2.57 5.67 -3.93
N LYS A 48 1.34 5.96 -3.47
CA LYS A 48 0.25 6.38 -4.37
C LYS A 48 -0.36 7.72 -3.98
N LEU A 49 -0.81 7.87 -2.73
CA LEU A 49 -1.56 9.05 -2.32
C LEU A 49 -0.69 10.31 -2.27
N LEU A 50 0.44 10.26 -1.57
CA LEU A 50 1.32 11.42 -1.42
C LEU A 50 1.88 11.89 -2.77
N PRO A 51 2.38 11.00 -3.67
CA PRO A 51 2.81 11.42 -5.01
C PRO A 51 1.69 12.04 -5.84
N ALA A 52 0.45 11.51 -5.76
CA ALA A 52 -0.69 12.08 -6.46
C ALA A 52 -1.06 13.48 -5.94
N ILE A 53 -0.97 13.70 -4.63
CA ILE A 53 -1.19 15.01 -4.02
C ILE A 53 -0.10 15.99 -4.44
N GLU A 54 1.17 15.60 -4.45
CA GLU A 54 2.27 16.45 -4.92
C GLU A 54 2.12 16.82 -6.41
N LEU A 55 1.68 15.87 -7.24
CA LEU A 55 1.34 16.16 -8.63
C LEU A 55 0.20 17.18 -8.75
N LEU A 56 -0.85 17.04 -7.94
CA LEU A 56 -1.96 17.99 -7.93
C LEU A 56 -1.49 19.39 -7.51
N ILE A 57 -0.71 19.49 -6.44
CA ILE A 57 -0.16 20.75 -5.92
C ILE A 57 0.72 21.43 -6.97
N SER A 58 1.66 20.70 -7.57
CA SER A 58 2.54 21.24 -8.61
C SER A 58 1.76 21.70 -9.84
N THR A 59 0.70 20.97 -10.22
CA THR A 59 -0.20 21.36 -11.31
C THR A 59 -0.93 22.66 -11.00
N PHE A 60 -1.47 22.82 -9.79
CA PHE A 60 -2.14 24.06 -9.41
C PHE A 60 -1.18 25.24 -9.31
N LYS A 61 0.02 25.07 -8.77
CA LYS A 61 1.05 26.13 -8.75
C LYS A 61 1.44 26.59 -10.14
N LYS A 62 1.57 25.64 -11.09
CA LYS A 62 1.83 25.96 -12.49
C LYS A 62 0.68 26.78 -13.08
N LEU A 63 -0.56 26.32 -12.92
CA LEU A 63 -1.73 27.02 -13.44
C LEU A 63 -1.92 28.40 -12.81
N GLU A 64 -1.64 28.55 -11.52
CA GLU A 64 -1.64 29.83 -10.83
C GLU A 64 -0.69 30.84 -11.51
N ALA A 65 0.56 30.45 -11.74
CA ALA A 65 1.55 31.28 -12.43
C ALA A 65 1.16 31.58 -13.88
N GLU A 66 0.64 30.59 -14.62
CA GLU A 66 0.21 30.77 -16.02
C GLU A 66 -1.00 31.70 -16.18
N ASN A 67 -1.82 31.84 -15.13
CA ASN A 67 -3.02 32.68 -15.14
C ASN A 67 -2.83 33.99 -14.36
N GLU A 68 -1.58 34.33 -14.01
CA GLU A 68 -1.27 35.60 -13.34
C GLU A 68 -1.74 36.78 -14.19
N GLY A 69 -2.43 37.74 -13.56
CA GLY A 69 -2.95 38.93 -14.23
C GLY A 69 -4.26 38.74 -15.01
N ILE A 70 -4.80 37.52 -15.09
CA ILE A 70 -6.11 37.29 -15.73
C ILE A 70 -7.24 37.74 -14.81
N VAL A 71 -7.93 38.80 -15.19
CA VAL A 71 -9.10 39.33 -14.46
C VAL A 71 -10.36 38.56 -14.86
N LYS A 72 -11.09 38.04 -13.87
CA LYS A 72 -12.38 37.37 -14.05
C LYS A 72 -13.41 37.88 -13.06
N SER A 73 -14.68 37.86 -13.46
CA SER A 73 -15.79 38.14 -12.54
C SER A 73 -15.94 36.99 -11.54
N GLY A 74 -15.93 37.32 -10.26
CA GLY A 74 -16.25 36.38 -9.18
C GLY A 74 -17.73 36.01 -9.18
N ARG A 75 -18.05 34.78 -8.79
CA ARG A 75 -19.42 34.31 -8.55
C ARG A 75 -19.49 33.80 -7.12
N THR A 76 -20.49 34.25 -6.38
CA THR A 76 -20.80 33.81 -5.01
C THR A 76 -21.99 32.88 -5.02
#